data_AF-A0A9P3L875-F1
#
_entry.id   AF-A0A9P3L875-F1
#
_cell.length_a   1.000
_cell.length_b   1.000
_cell.length_c   1.000
_cell.angle_alpha   90.00
_cell.angle_beta   90.00
_cell.angle_gamma   90.00
#
_symmetry.space_group_name_H-M   'P 1'
#
loop_
_entity.id
_entity.type
_entity.pdbx_description
1 polymer ?
#
loop_
_entity_poly.entity_id
_entity_poly.type
_entity_poly.pdbx_seq_one_letter_code
_entity_poly.pdbx_strand_id
1 'polypeptide(L)'
;MESEGGTLARLWARLVYYVKSAWHRYQRLHVGGKMLIWSLVVFYIALGTFLVMVGADRIAQTMYNFAQKISHMPYGWMILLAMLIIISFPPAIGHTTTVTLCGFAYGMKGFYLAAFGSVFGAAVAFVVLRWMFSQRLRKISSQNEKWQALEAVIRARGLPLIMLIRASPFPPWVYANALFASIEPVALWQFVLATCILLPKIALHVFIGSKLASLSDGETRKQMDTQTKILNGALVVFGIMCAFLTSLIIYRSMQSHIRHLDGIPPEVDELAAEAIEEATEGAPLLGNYSSDASHADEESTSTIRPGRARSVNSTA
;
A
#
# COMPACT_ATOMS: atom_id res chain seq x y z
N MET A 1 7.25 20.37 -38.28
CA MET A 1 8.18 19.88 -37.23
C MET A 1 8.48 20.96 -36.17
N GLU A 2 7.54 21.87 -35.85
CA GLU A 2 7.76 22.96 -34.88
C GLU A 2 7.03 22.77 -33.53
N SER A 3 6.18 21.73 -33.38
CA SER A 3 5.42 21.53 -32.13
C SER A 3 6.17 20.76 -31.02
N GLU A 4 7.24 20.03 -31.36
CA GLU A 4 7.99 19.22 -30.39
C GLU A 4 8.97 20.05 -29.54
N GLY A 5 9.61 21.07 -30.14
CA GLY A 5 10.58 21.94 -29.44
C GLY A 5 9.96 22.73 -28.29
N GLY A 6 8.74 23.26 -28.48
CA GLY A 6 8.00 23.97 -27.43
C GLY A 6 7.51 23.04 -26.30
N THR A 7 7.33 21.76 -26.57
CA THR A 7 6.85 20.78 -25.58
C THR A 7 8.01 20.31 -24.69
N LEU A 8 9.17 20.05 -25.28
CA LEU A 8 10.39 19.73 -24.52
C LEU A 8 10.88 20.89 -23.66
N ALA A 9 10.84 22.13 -24.17
CA ALA A 9 11.21 23.32 -23.39
C ALA A 9 10.28 23.55 -22.18
N ARG A 10 8.97 23.31 -22.35
CA ARG A 10 7.98 23.39 -21.26
C ARG A 10 8.16 22.27 -20.24
N LEU A 11 8.48 21.05 -20.69
CA LEU A 11 8.79 19.93 -19.80
C LEU A 11 10.07 20.21 -19.00
N TRP A 12 11.10 20.79 -19.63
CA TRP A 12 12.33 21.18 -18.94
C TRP A 12 12.08 22.29 -17.91
N ALA A 13 11.34 23.35 -18.28
CA ALA A 13 11.00 24.41 -17.34
C ALA A 13 10.21 23.88 -16.13
N ARG A 14 9.28 22.94 -16.35
CA ARG A 14 8.55 22.25 -15.27
C ARG A 14 9.48 21.42 -14.41
N LEU A 15 10.40 20.65 -15.00
CA LEU A 15 11.34 19.80 -14.28
C LEU A 15 12.28 20.64 -13.40
N VAL A 16 12.84 21.73 -13.93
CA VAL A 16 13.66 22.68 -13.17
C VAL A 16 12.87 23.32 -12.03
N TYR A 17 11.61 23.71 -12.28
CA TYR A 17 10.72 24.24 -11.24
C TYR A 17 10.48 23.21 -10.12
N TYR A 18 10.12 21.97 -10.47
CA TYR A 18 9.90 20.90 -9.50
C TYR A 18 11.16 20.58 -8.70
N VAL A 19 12.33 20.53 -9.34
CA VAL A 19 13.62 20.31 -8.67
C VAL A 19 13.93 21.46 -7.71
N LYS A 20 13.71 22.72 -8.12
CA LYS A 20 13.96 23.90 -7.28
C LYS A 20 12.99 23.99 -6.10
N SER A 21 11.71 23.66 -6.30
CA SER A 21 10.71 23.57 -5.24
C SER A 21 10.98 22.40 -4.28
N ALA A 22 11.38 21.24 -4.79
CA ALA A 22 11.80 20.10 -3.98
C ALA A 22 13.03 20.46 -3.14
N TRP A 23 13.99 21.19 -3.72
CA TRP A 23 15.17 21.69 -3.01
C TRP A 23 14.82 22.68 -1.90
N HIS A 24 13.90 23.62 -2.13
CA HIS A 24 13.44 24.55 -1.08
C HIS A 24 12.68 23.82 0.05
N ARG A 25 11.86 22.81 -0.27
CA ARG A 25 11.18 21.98 0.73
C ARG A 25 12.17 21.12 1.52
N TYR A 26 13.17 20.55 0.84
CA TYR A 26 14.26 19.81 1.47
C TYR A 26 15.08 20.69 2.41
N GLN A 27 15.36 21.95 2.05
CA GLN A 27 16.10 22.87 2.91
C GLN A 27 15.34 23.23 4.20
N ARG A 28 14.00 23.34 4.15
CA ARG A 28 13.12 23.57 5.31
C ARG A 28 12.92 22.34 6.20
N LEU A 29 13.36 21.15 5.79
CA LEU A 29 13.17 19.93 6.55
C LEU A 29 14.19 19.81 7.71
N HIS A 30 13.70 19.40 8.89
CA HIS A 30 14.51 19.16 10.08
C HIS A 30 15.62 18.12 9.81
N VAL A 31 16.73 18.16 10.55
CA VAL A 31 17.92 17.31 10.31
C VAL A 31 17.58 15.82 10.25
N GLY A 32 16.60 15.38 11.05
CA GLY A 32 16.08 14.00 11.03
C GLY A 32 15.40 13.60 9.71
N GLY A 33 14.60 14.49 9.11
CA GLY A 33 13.96 14.23 7.81
C GLY A 33 14.98 14.17 6.67
N LYS A 34 16.04 14.98 6.73
CA LYS A 34 17.17 14.90 5.79
C LYS A 34 17.91 13.56 5.92
N MET A 35 18.20 13.13 7.16
CA MET A 35 18.82 11.83 7.42
C MET A 35 17.97 10.66 6.95
N LEU A 36 16.64 10.72 7.12
CA LEU A 36 15.71 9.70 6.62
C LEU A 36 15.75 9.63 5.09
N ILE A 37 15.65 10.77 4.40
CA ILE A 37 15.74 10.82 2.94
C ILE A 37 17.07 10.24 2.45
N TRP A 38 18.20 10.63 3.03
CA TRP A 38 19.51 10.08 2.65
C TRP A 38 19.65 8.59 2.98
N SER A 39 19.15 8.13 4.13
CA SER A 39 19.12 6.70 4.49
C SER A 39 18.30 5.90 3.48
N LEU A 40 17.16 6.43 3.04
CA LEU A 40 16.27 5.79 2.08
C LEU A 40 16.89 5.77 0.69
N VAL A 41 17.53 6.86 0.27
CA VAL A 41 18.32 6.92 -0.98
C VAL A 41 19.47 5.91 -0.95
N VAL A 42 20.26 5.88 0.13
CA VAL A 42 21.36 4.91 0.30
C VAL A 42 20.83 3.48 0.31
N PHE A 43 19.70 3.21 0.96
CA PHE A 43 19.05 1.91 0.96
C PHE A 43 18.65 1.48 -0.46
N TYR A 44 18.02 2.36 -1.25
CA TYR A 44 17.65 2.03 -2.62
C TYR A 44 18.86 1.86 -3.55
N ILE A 45 19.92 2.65 -3.36
CA ILE A 45 21.18 2.47 -4.08
C ILE A 45 21.80 1.12 -3.72
N ALA A 46 21.91 0.80 -2.43
CA ALA A 46 22.46 -0.47 -1.96
C ALA A 46 21.63 -1.67 -2.45
N LEU A 47 20.29 -1.56 -2.43
CA LEU A 47 19.38 -2.57 -2.95
C LEU A 47 19.56 -2.74 -4.47
N GLY A 48 19.67 -1.65 -5.21
CA GLY A 48 19.92 -1.67 -6.66
C GLY A 48 21.28 -2.29 -6.99
N THR A 49 22.34 -1.89 -6.29
CA THR A 49 23.67 -2.49 -6.43
C THR A 49 23.66 -3.96 -6.07
N PHE A 50 22.96 -4.37 -5.01
CA PHE A 50 22.80 -5.77 -4.62
C PHE A 50 22.07 -6.57 -5.71
N LEU A 51 20.98 -6.04 -6.28
CA LEU A 51 20.23 -6.67 -7.37
C LEU A 51 21.10 -6.86 -8.62
N VAL A 52 21.93 -5.87 -8.97
CA VAL A 52 22.88 -5.94 -10.09
C VAL A 52 24.02 -6.93 -9.79
N MET A 53 24.56 -6.92 -8.57
CA MET A 53 25.69 -7.74 -8.16
C MET A 53 25.32 -9.23 -7.99
N VAL A 54 24.16 -9.52 -7.41
CA VAL A 54 23.60 -10.88 -7.33
C VAL A 54 23.14 -11.35 -8.70
N GLY A 55 22.67 -10.44 -9.54
CA GLY A 55 22.10 -10.73 -10.84
C GLY A 55 20.65 -11.22 -10.71
N ALA A 56 19.75 -10.61 -11.47
CA ALA A 56 18.34 -11.00 -11.50
C ALA A 56 18.16 -12.50 -11.85
N ASP A 57 19.06 -13.05 -12.67
CA ASP A 57 19.07 -14.47 -13.02
C ASP A 57 19.27 -15.39 -11.81
N ARG A 58 20.15 -15.04 -10.85
CA ARG A 58 20.36 -15.86 -9.64
C ARG A 58 19.16 -15.85 -8.71
N ILE A 59 18.51 -14.69 -8.57
CA ILE A 59 17.30 -14.55 -7.74
C ILE A 59 16.17 -15.38 -8.37
N ALA A 60 15.99 -15.27 -9.68
CA ALA A 60 15.00 -16.03 -10.43
C ALA A 60 15.28 -17.54 -10.36
N GLN A 61 16.54 -17.97 -10.49
CA GLN A 61 16.93 -19.37 -10.31
C GLN A 61 16.70 -19.87 -8.87
N THR A 62 16.97 -19.05 -7.85
CA THR A 62 16.72 -19.41 -6.46
C THR A 62 15.23 -19.58 -6.20
N MET A 63 14.41 -18.66 -6.71
CA MET A 63 12.95 -18.74 -6.65
C MET A 63 12.45 -19.99 -7.40
N TYR A 64 13.01 -20.28 -8.57
CA TYR A 64 12.69 -21.47 -9.34
C TYR A 64 13.02 -22.76 -8.58
N ASN A 65 14.25 -22.89 -8.07
CA ASN A 65 14.68 -24.07 -7.31
C ASN A 65 13.82 -24.27 -6.06
N PHE A 66 13.48 -23.19 -5.36
CA PHE A 66 12.59 -23.24 -4.20
C PHE A 66 11.18 -23.67 -4.59
N ALA A 67 10.63 -23.10 -5.66
CA ALA A 67 9.30 -23.46 -6.18
C ALA A 67 9.22 -24.92 -6.62
N GLN A 68 10.22 -25.41 -7.37
CA GLN A 68 10.29 -26.81 -7.82
C GLN A 68 10.45 -27.76 -6.63
N LYS A 69 11.30 -27.40 -5.65
CA LYS A 69 11.44 -28.19 -4.42
C LYS A 69 10.11 -28.35 -3.69
N ILE A 70 9.30 -27.29 -3.63
CA ILE A 70 7.95 -27.38 -3.04
C ILE A 70 7.02 -28.20 -3.93
N SER A 71 7.03 -27.97 -5.25
CA SER A 71 6.17 -28.67 -6.22
C SER A 71 6.36 -30.19 -6.24
N HIS A 72 7.60 -30.65 -6.08
CA HIS A 72 7.93 -32.09 -6.03
C HIS A 72 7.56 -32.76 -4.71
N MET A 73 7.21 -32.02 -3.65
CA MET A 73 6.70 -32.62 -2.41
C MET A 73 5.23 -33.04 -2.59
N PRO A 74 4.81 -34.19 -2.01
CA PRO A 74 3.45 -34.71 -2.18
C PRO A 74 2.33 -33.76 -1.71
N TYR A 75 2.65 -32.83 -0.80
CA TYR A 75 1.73 -31.82 -0.28
C TYR A 75 2.22 -30.38 -0.55
N GLY A 76 3.02 -30.17 -1.61
CA GLY A 76 3.57 -28.87 -1.95
C GLY A 76 2.54 -27.76 -2.10
N TRP A 77 1.37 -28.09 -2.66
CA TRP A 77 0.27 -27.14 -2.84
C TRP A 77 -0.30 -26.66 -1.49
N MET A 78 -0.35 -27.53 -0.48
CA MET A 78 -0.79 -27.17 0.87
C MET A 78 0.21 -26.23 1.54
N ILE A 79 1.51 -26.40 1.29
CA ILE A 79 2.55 -25.51 1.82
C ILE A 79 2.40 -24.09 1.27
N LEU A 80 2.20 -23.96 -0.05
CA LEU A 80 1.96 -22.64 -0.67
C LEU A 80 0.64 -22.03 -0.19
N LEU A 81 -0.40 -22.85 -0.02
CA LEU A 81 -1.69 -22.40 0.52
C LEU A 81 -1.52 -21.87 1.96
N ALA A 82 -0.85 -22.62 2.82
CA ALA A 82 -0.55 -22.22 4.19
C ALA A 82 0.29 -20.94 4.24
N MET A 83 1.29 -20.82 3.35
CA MET A 83 2.11 -19.62 3.24
C MET A 83 1.26 -18.39 2.86
N LEU A 84 0.33 -18.49 1.92
CA LEU A 84 -0.58 -17.39 1.57
C LEU A 84 -1.50 -16.99 2.72
N ILE A 85 -1.97 -17.97 3.51
CA ILE A 85 -2.79 -17.71 4.69
C ILE A 85 -1.96 -16.98 5.75
N ILE A 86 -0.79 -17.51 6.11
CA ILE A 86 0.09 -16.93 7.13
C ILE A 86 0.54 -15.52 6.73
N ILE A 87 0.93 -15.33 5.47
CA ILE A 87 1.36 -14.01 4.97
C ILE A 87 0.20 -13.02 4.90
N SER A 88 -1.07 -13.46 4.95
CA SER A 88 -2.20 -12.54 4.99
C SER A 88 -2.39 -11.84 6.34
N PHE A 89 -1.64 -12.26 7.37
CA PHE A 89 -1.61 -11.62 8.68
C PHE A 89 -0.45 -10.60 8.80
N PRO A 90 -0.68 -9.37 9.30
CA PRO A 90 0.40 -8.46 9.68
C PRO A 90 1.30 -9.11 10.76
N PRO A 91 2.64 -8.93 10.74
CA PRO A 91 3.45 -8.02 9.92
C PRO A 91 4.07 -8.66 8.67
N ALA A 92 3.59 -9.83 8.23
CA ALA A 92 4.24 -10.58 7.17
C ALA A 92 4.23 -9.82 5.84
N ILE A 93 5.37 -9.80 5.14
CA ILE A 93 5.52 -9.22 3.80
C ILE A 93 5.79 -10.35 2.82
N GLY A 94 5.29 -10.23 1.59
CA GLY A 94 5.64 -11.16 0.51
C GLY A 94 4.47 -11.84 -0.19
N HIS A 95 3.23 -11.37 0.00
CA HIS A 95 2.05 -11.94 -0.66
C HIS A 95 2.24 -12.03 -2.19
N THR A 96 2.65 -10.94 -2.82
CA THR A 96 2.96 -10.88 -4.26
C THR A 96 4.04 -11.89 -4.67
N THR A 97 5.08 -12.05 -3.84
CA THR A 97 6.17 -13.00 -4.08
C THR A 97 5.65 -14.44 -4.03
N THR A 98 4.85 -14.79 -3.03
CA THR A 98 4.24 -16.12 -2.91
C THR A 98 3.24 -16.41 -4.03
N VAL A 99 2.46 -15.43 -4.46
CA VAL A 99 1.58 -15.56 -5.64
C VAL A 99 2.41 -15.84 -6.89
N THR A 100 3.50 -15.12 -7.09
CA THR A 100 4.42 -15.35 -8.21
C THR A 100 5.06 -16.74 -8.11
N LEU A 101 5.42 -17.17 -6.89
CA LEU A 101 5.97 -18.50 -6.61
C LEU A 101 4.99 -19.64 -6.95
N CYS A 102 3.68 -19.43 -6.77
CA CYS A 102 2.66 -20.37 -7.23
C CYS A 102 2.71 -20.54 -8.76
N GLY A 103 2.97 -19.45 -9.50
CA GLY A 103 3.23 -19.47 -10.94
C GLY A 103 4.53 -20.19 -11.29
N PHE A 104 5.59 -20.04 -10.49
CA PHE A 104 6.83 -20.78 -10.68
C PHE A 104 6.68 -22.29 -10.45
N ALA A 105 5.88 -22.69 -9.46
CA ALA A 105 5.72 -24.10 -9.05
C ALA A 105 4.76 -24.88 -9.95
N TYR A 106 3.64 -24.27 -10.35
CA TYR A 106 2.52 -24.95 -11.01
C TYR A 106 2.08 -24.29 -12.33
N GLY A 107 2.83 -23.30 -12.82
CA GLY A 107 2.45 -22.53 -14.00
C GLY A 107 1.11 -21.82 -13.82
N MET A 108 0.31 -21.76 -14.89
CA MET A 108 -1.02 -21.15 -14.85
C MET A 108 -2.02 -21.90 -13.97
N LYS A 109 -1.82 -23.21 -13.71
CA LYS A 109 -2.67 -23.95 -12.75
C LYS A 109 -2.49 -23.46 -11.32
N GLY A 110 -1.34 -22.85 -11.02
CA GLY A 110 -1.07 -22.16 -9.76
C GLY A 110 -2.01 -20.97 -9.50
N PHE A 111 -2.76 -20.49 -10.52
CA PHE A 111 -3.76 -19.43 -10.34
C PHE A 111 -4.86 -19.85 -9.38
N TYR A 112 -5.44 -21.04 -9.53
CA TYR A 112 -6.53 -21.47 -8.65
C TYR A 112 -6.08 -21.57 -7.20
N LEU A 113 -4.85 -22.07 -6.99
CA LEU A 113 -4.24 -22.16 -5.68
C LEU A 113 -3.98 -20.77 -5.08
N ALA A 114 -3.40 -19.86 -5.87
CA ALA A 114 -3.11 -18.50 -5.44
C ALA A 114 -4.38 -17.68 -5.18
N ALA A 115 -5.39 -17.82 -6.05
CA ALA A 115 -6.70 -17.20 -5.92
C ALA A 115 -7.40 -17.65 -4.65
N PHE A 116 -7.56 -18.96 -4.48
CA PHE A 116 -8.21 -19.53 -3.30
C PHE A 116 -7.44 -19.18 -2.04
N GLY A 117 -6.12 -19.38 -2.02
CA GLY A 117 -5.29 -19.07 -0.85
C GLY A 117 -5.28 -17.60 -0.47
N SER A 118 -5.32 -16.69 -1.45
CA SER A 118 -5.39 -15.25 -1.17
C SER A 118 -6.76 -14.86 -0.62
N VAL A 119 -7.85 -15.28 -1.26
CA VAL A 119 -9.21 -14.94 -0.80
C VAL A 119 -9.48 -15.56 0.57
N PHE A 120 -9.14 -16.84 0.74
CA PHE A 120 -9.33 -17.56 2.00
C PHE A 120 -8.42 -17.00 3.10
N GLY A 121 -7.14 -16.78 2.81
CA GLY A 121 -6.19 -16.17 3.75
C GLY A 121 -6.63 -14.77 4.22
N ALA A 122 -7.10 -13.93 3.29
CA ALA A 122 -7.65 -12.63 3.63
C ALA A 122 -8.92 -12.75 4.49
N ALA A 123 -9.83 -13.67 4.18
CA ALA A 123 -11.04 -13.91 4.95
C ALA A 123 -10.74 -14.36 6.39
N VAL A 124 -9.81 -15.32 6.55
CA VAL A 124 -9.37 -15.79 7.88
C VAL A 124 -8.68 -14.65 8.64
N ALA A 125 -7.77 -13.91 8.00
CA ALA A 125 -7.11 -12.77 8.63
C ALA A 125 -8.12 -11.72 9.09
N PHE A 126 -9.13 -11.41 8.27
CA PHE A 126 -10.19 -10.48 8.63
C PHE A 126 -10.95 -10.93 9.90
N VAL A 127 -11.38 -12.19 9.95
CA VAL A 127 -12.15 -12.72 11.10
C VAL A 127 -11.31 -12.73 12.37
N VAL A 128 -10.07 -13.23 12.29
CA VAL A 128 -9.17 -13.32 13.44
C VAL A 128 -8.79 -11.95 13.97
N LEU A 129 -8.41 -11.01 13.08
CA LEU A 129 -8.06 -9.65 13.48
C LEU A 129 -9.26 -8.94 14.12
N ARG A 130 -10.46 -9.09 13.55
CA ARG A 130 -11.66 -8.48 14.11
C ARG A 130 -11.99 -9.05 15.50
N TRP A 131 -11.83 -10.36 15.69
CA TRP A 131 -12.04 -10.99 17.00
C TRP A 131 -11.01 -10.51 18.03
N MET A 132 -9.71 -10.53 17.68
CA MET A 132 -8.62 -10.16 18.58
C MET A 132 -8.56 -8.66 18.93
N PHE A 133 -8.89 -7.78 17.98
CA PHE A 133 -8.70 -6.34 18.15
C PHE A 133 -9.99 -5.55 18.39
N SER A 134 -11.17 -6.18 18.34
CA SER A 134 -12.49 -5.53 18.54
C SER A 134 -12.53 -4.49 19.67
N GLN A 135 -11.97 -4.81 20.85
CA GLN A 135 -11.96 -3.89 22.00
C GLN A 135 -11.00 -2.70 21.84
N ARG A 136 -9.80 -2.92 21.27
CA ARG A 136 -8.83 -1.84 21.02
C ARG A 136 -9.31 -0.92 19.90
N LEU A 137 -9.98 -1.46 18.90
CA LEU A 137 -10.50 -0.73 17.75
C LEU A 137 -11.60 0.25 18.12
N ARG A 138 -12.53 -0.17 19.00
CA ARG A 138 -13.54 0.73 19.55
C ARG A 138 -12.93 1.93 20.26
N LYS A 139 -11.82 1.72 20.98
CA LYS A 139 -11.07 2.79 21.64
C LYS A 139 -10.40 3.73 20.62
N ILE A 140 -9.75 3.17 19.59
CA ILE A 140 -9.08 3.96 18.54
C ILE A 140 -10.09 4.78 17.73
N SER A 141 -11.21 4.18 17.30
CA SER A 141 -12.27 4.90 16.57
C SER A 141 -12.84 6.04 17.42
N SER A 142 -13.10 5.81 18.71
CA SER A 142 -13.61 6.87 19.60
C SER A 142 -12.65 8.05 19.83
N GLN A 143 -11.34 7.87 19.60
CA GLN A 143 -10.32 8.85 19.92
C GLN A 143 -9.76 9.60 18.71
N ASN A 144 -10.02 9.14 17.49
CA ASN A 144 -9.41 9.72 16.29
C ASN A 144 -10.48 10.06 15.23
N GLU A 145 -10.66 11.35 14.98
CA GLU A 145 -11.65 11.90 14.05
C GLU A 145 -11.48 11.36 12.63
N LYS A 146 -10.24 11.09 12.21
CA LYS A 146 -9.92 10.51 10.89
C LYS A 146 -10.50 9.12 10.73
N TRP A 147 -10.40 8.30 11.78
CA TRP A 147 -10.98 6.95 11.80
C TRP A 147 -12.51 6.98 11.76
N GLN A 148 -13.13 7.92 12.48
CA GLN A 148 -14.60 8.09 12.45
C GLN A 148 -15.07 8.55 11.07
N ALA A 149 -14.35 9.47 10.45
CA ALA A 149 -14.60 9.91 9.09
C ALA A 149 -14.53 8.73 8.11
N LEU A 150 -13.48 7.92 8.19
CA LEU A 150 -13.33 6.71 7.36
C LEU A 150 -14.49 5.72 7.57
N GLU A 151 -14.89 5.46 8.81
CA GLU A 151 -16.04 4.61 9.11
C GLU A 151 -17.36 5.17 8.55
N ALA A 152 -17.56 6.50 8.62
CA ALA A 152 -18.73 7.17 8.08
C ALA A 152 -18.81 7.08 6.54
N VAL A 153 -17.69 7.33 5.85
CA VAL A 153 -17.61 7.24 4.38
C VAL A 153 -17.86 5.80 3.91
N ILE A 154 -17.27 4.80 4.59
CA ILE A 154 -17.49 3.38 4.27
C ILE A 154 -18.94 2.97 4.59
N ARG A 155 -19.55 3.48 5.65
CA ARG A 155 -20.96 3.23 5.94
C ARG A 155 -21.87 3.81 4.86
N ALA A 156 -21.55 4.99 4.34
CA ALA A 156 -22.34 5.66 3.30
C ALA A 156 -22.21 5.01 1.92
N ARG A 157 -20.99 4.61 1.52
CA ARG A 157 -20.71 4.06 0.19
C ARG A 157 -20.75 2.54 0.12
N GLY A 158 -20.43 1.85 1.21
CA GLY A 158 -20.44 0.39 1.31
C GLY A 158 -19.44 -0.29 0.38
N LEU A 159 -19.90 -1.34 -0.31
CA LEU A 159 -19.07 -2.23 -1.12
C LEU A 159 -18.26 -1.52 -2.23
N PRO A 160 -18.82 -0.60 -3.06
CA PRO A 160 -18.06 0.13 -4.09
C PRO A 160 -16.77 0.77 -3.59
N LEU A 161 -16.79 1.39 -2.40
CA LEU A 161 -15.61 2.04 -1.85
C LEU A 161 -14.57 1.02 -1.38
N ILE A 162 -15.00 -0.07 -0.75
CA ILE A 162 -14.10 -1.16 -0.33
C ILE A 162 -13.40 -1.78 -1.55
N MET A 163 -14.15 -2.00 -2.64
CA MET A 163 -13.62 -2.50 -3.91
C MET A 163 -12.58 -1.54 -4.48
N LEU A 164 -12.88 -0.24 -4.48
CA LEU A 164 -11.99 0.79 -5.00
C LEU A 164 -10.68 0.89 -4.22
N ILE A 165 -10.76 0.96 -2.89
CA ILE A 165 -9.58 1.02 -2.02
C ILE A 165 -8.72 -0.23 -2.23
N ARG A 166 -9.32 -1.44 -2.22
CA ARG A 166 -8.56 -2.69 -2.43
C ARG A 166 -7.94 -2.80 -3.81
N ALA A 167 -8.65 -2.35 -4.85
CA ALA A 167 -8.15 -2.35 -6.21
C ALA A 167 -6.97 -1.39 -6.37
N SER A 168 -6.98 -0.29 -5.62
CA SER A 168 -5.90 0.69 -5.66
C SER A 168 -4.57 0.05 -5.25
N PRO A 169 -3.42 0.61 -5.69
CA PRO A 169 -2.11 0.16 -5.24
C PRO A 169 -1.84 0.41 -3.73
N PHE A 170 -2.87 0.79 -2.97
CA PHE A 170 -2.78 1.34 -1.63
C PHE A 170 -3.91 0.78 -0.74
N PRO A 171 -3.68 0.29 0.48
CA PRO A 171 -2.43 -0.11 1.15
C PRO A 171 -1.91 -1.50 0.72
N PRO A 172 -0.68 -1.90 1.13
CA PRO A 172 -0.17 -3.25 0.91
C PRO A 172 -1.10 -4.34 1.48
N TRP A 173 -1.07 -5.54 0.89
CA TRP A 173 -2.04 -6.63 1.14
C TRP A 173 -2.39 -6.86 2.62
N VAL A 174 -1.37 -7.02 3.49
CA VAL A 174 -1.55 -7.26 4.92
C VAL A 174 -2.19 -6.09 5.65
N TYR A 175 -1.75 -4.86 5.33
CA TYR A 175 -2.28 -3.65 5.94
C TYR A 175 -3.71 -3.40 5.46
N ALA A 176 -4.04 -3.69 4.21
CA ALA A 176 -5.41 -3.65 3.72
C ALA A 176 -6.31 -4.59 4.54
N ASN A 177 -5.87 -5.83 4.77
CA ASN A 177 -6.64 -6.80 5.55
C ASN A 177 -6.87 -6.31 6.99
N ALA A 178 -5.84 -5.71 7.62
CA ALA A 178 -5.95 -5.15 8.96
C ALA A 178 -6.83 -3.89 9.02
N LEU A 179 -6.69 -2.99 8.05
CA LEU A 179 -7.49 -1.77 7.91
C LEU A 179 -8.98 -2.11 7.83
N PHE A 180 -9.37 -3.01 6.92
CA PHE A 180 -10.78 -3.38 6.78
C PHE A 180 -11.31 -4.20 7.96
N ALA A 181 -10.47 -5.04 8.58
CA ALA A 181 -10.86 -5.74 9.81
C ALA A 181 -11.12 -4.76 10.97
N SER A 182 -10.44 -3.60 10.95
CA SER A 182 -10.55 -2.54 11.94
C SER A 182 -11.86 -1.74 11.87
N ILE A 183 -12.51 -1.71 10.70
CA ILE A 183 -13.65 -0.85 10.40
C ILE A 183 -14.96 -1.58 10.74
N GLU A 184 -15.72 -1.08 11.71
CA GLU A 184 -16.91 -1.78 12.22
C GLU A 184 -18.01 -1.97 11.14
N PRO A 185 -18.30 -1.00 10.25
CA PRO A 185 -19.29 -1.15 9.19
C PRO A 185 -19.00 -2.23 8.13
N VAL A 186 -17.76 -2.70 8.00
CA VAL A 186 -17.38 -3.65 6.93
C VAL A 186 -17.80 -5.06 7.31
N ALA A 187 -18.66 -5.66 6.49
CA ALA A 187 -19.04 -7.07 6.64
C ALA A 187 -18.05 -8.00 5.94
N LEU A 188 -17.87 -9.22 6.48
CA LEU A 188 -16.96 -10.24 5.90
C LEU A 188 -17.28 -10.53 4.42
N TRP A 189 -18.56 -10.65 4.07
CA TRP A 189 -18.96 -10.94 2.69
C TRP A 189 -18.59 -9.80 1.73
N GLN A 190 -18.70 -8.54 2.17
CA GLN A 190 -18.30 -7.37 1.37
C GLN A 190 -16.80 -7.39 1.13
N PHE A 191 -16.03 -7.71 2.17
CA PHE A 191 -14.58 -7.81 2.10
C PHE A 191 -14.10 -8.96 1.19
N VAL A 192 -14.73 -10.14 1.28
CA VAL A 192 -14.43 -11.29 0.42
C VAL A 192 -14.75 -10.96 -1.04
N LEU A 193 -15.93 -10.40 -1.31
CA LEU A 193 -16.33 -10.02 -2.67
C LEU A 193 -15.41 -8.96 -3.26
N ALA A 194 -15.03 -7.95 -2.47
CA ALA A 194 -14.04 -6.96 -2.88
C ALA A 194 -12.66 -7.56 -3.14
N THR A 195 -12.27 -8.60 -2.40
CA THR A 195 -11.01 -9.32 -2.65
C THR A 195 -11.07 -10.17 -3.92
N CYS A 196 -12.24 -10.71 -4.29
CA CYS A 196 -12.39 -11.44 -5.56
C CYS A 196 -12.17 -10.55 -6.79
N ILE A 197 -12.40 -9.24 -6.70
CA ILE A 197 -12.09 -8.30 -7.79
C ILE A 197 -10.59 -8.19 -8.05
N LEU A 198 -9.74 -8.59 -7.10
CA LEU A 198 -8.29 -8.63 -7.26
C LEU A 198 -7.80 -9.88 -8.01
N LEU A 199 -8.67 -10.84 -8.32
CA LEU A 199 -8.27 -12.06 -9.03
C LEU A 199 -7.54 -11.81 -10.37
N PRO A 200 -7.92 -10.82 -11.21
CA PRO A 200 -7.15 -10.50 -12.41
C PRO A 200 -5.72 -10.05 -12.10
N LYS A 201 -5.53 -9.26 -11.03
CA LYS A 201 -4.20 -8.86 -10.55
C LYS A 201 -3.40 -10.09 -10.10
N ILE A 202 -4.01 -11.02 -9.39
CA ILE A 202 -3.37 -12.29 -8.97
C ILE A 202 -3.00 -13.14 -10.19
N ALA A 203 -3.91 -13.30 -11.15
CA ALA A 203 -3.68 -14.04 -12.39
C ALA A 203 -2.48 -13.50 -13.17
N LEU A 204 -2.35 -12.18 -13.26
CA LEU A 204 -1.23 -11.53 -13.93
C LEU A 204 0.12 -11.86 -13.27
N HIS A 205 0.19 -11.83 -11.93
CA HIS A 205 1.43 -12.18 -11.20
C HIS A 205 1.78 -13.67 -11.34
N VAL A 206 0.78 -14.55 -11.32
CA VAL A 206 0.97 -15.99 -11.59
C VAL A 206 1.47 -16.20 -13.02
N PHE A 207 0.90 -15.49 -14.00
CA PHE A 207 1.33 -15.55 -15.39
C PHE A 207 2.79 -15.13 -15.55
N ILE A 208 3.16 -13.97 -14.98
CA ILE A 208 4.55 -13.50 -14.95
C ILE A 208 5.48 -14.55 -14.33
N GLY A 209 5.10 -15.13 -13.18
CA GLY A 209 5.85 -16.19 -12.53
C GLY A 209 6.02 -17.44 -13.39
N SER A 210 4.97 -17.88 -14.09
CA SER A 210 5.03 -19.04 -14.99
C SER A 210 5.98 -18.83 -16.17
N LYS A 211 6.03 -17.62 -16.72
CA LYS A 211 6.93 -17.27 -17.82
C LYS A 211 8.36 -17.11 -17.34
N LEU A 212 8.57 -16.47 -16.18
CA LEU A 212 9.89 -16.39 -15.55
C LEU A 212 10.44 -17.78 -15.21
N ALA A 213 9.61 -18.73 -14.78
CA ALA A 213 10.03 -20.10 -14.53
C ALA A 213 10.57 -20.78 -15.79
N SER A 214 9.88 -20.65 -16.93
CA SER A 214 10.38 -21.20 -18.21
C SER A 214 11.71 -20.60 -18.67
N LEU A 215 11.99 -19.35 -18.28
CA LEU A 215 13.26 -18.68 -18.56
C LEU A 215 14.36 -19.04 -17.56
N SER A 216 13.99 -19.48 -16.35
CA SER A 216 14.91 -19.81 -15.25
C SER A 216 15.32 -21.29 -15.25
N ASP A 217 14.47 -22.15 -15.80
CA ASP A 217 14.75 -23.57 -15.99
C ASP A 217 15.87 -23.78 -17.02
N GLY A 218 17.00 -24.31 -16.58
CA GLY A 218 18.18 -24.53 -17.42
C GLY A 218 17.97 -25.57 -18.53
N GLU A 219 17.11 -26.57 -18.36
CA GLU A 219 16.83 -27.59 -19.37
C GLU A 219 15.87 -27.05 -20.43
N THR A 220 14.74 -26.52 -19.99
CA THR A 220 13.75 -25.87 -20.87
C THR A 220 14.40 -24.72 -21.64
N ARG A 221 15.22 -23.88 -21.00
CA ARG A 221 15.95 -22.79 -21.66
C ARG A 221 16.97 -23.29 -22.69
N LYS A 222 17.60 -24.45 -22.50
CA LYS A 222 18.53 -25.00 -23.50
C LYS A 222 17.81 -25.55 -24.73
N GLN A 223 16.63 -26.13 -24.55
CA GLN A 223 15.82 -26.70 -25.63
C GLN A 223 15.00 -25.64 -26.40
N MET A 224 14.77 -24.47 -25.80
CA MET A 224 14.03 -23.38 -26.45
C MET A 224 14.84 -22.66 -27.54
N ASP A 225 14.20 -22.47 -28.69
CA ASP A 225 14.73 -21.61 -29.75
C ASP A 225 14.85 -20.15 -29.27
N THR A 226 15.76 -19.40 -29.91
CA THR A 226 16.04 -18.00 -29.59
C THR A 226 14.79 -17.15 -29.72
N GLN A 227 13.91 -17.45 -30.69
CA GLN A 227 12.62 -16.79 -30.85
C GLN A 227 11.69 -16.99 -29.64
N THR A 228 11.60 -18.21 -29.10
CA THR A 228 10.74 -18.51 -27.95
C THR A 228 11.25 -17.84 -26.67
N LYS A 229 12.57 -17.71 -26.51
CA LYS A 229 13.19 -16.97 -25.39
C LYS A 229 12.83 -15.50 -25.44
N ILE A 230 12.98 -14.87 -26.61
CA ILE A 230 12.63 -13.46 -26.82
C ILE A 230 11.13 -13.26 -26.60
N LEU A 231 10.28 -14.16 -27.12
CA LEU A 231 8.82 -14.08 -26.93
C LEU A 231 8.42 -14.17 -25.46
N ASN A 232 8.94 -15.16 -24.71
CA ASN A 232 8.63 -15.28 -23.28
C ASN A 232 9.16 -14.08 -22.48
N GLY A 233 10.35 -13.57 -22.81
CA GLY A 233 10.88 -12.33 -22.23
C GLY A 233 9.97 -11.12 -22.51
N ALA A 234 9.54 -10.95 -23.76
CA ALA A 234 8.62 -9.90 -24.17
C ALA A 234 7.26 -10.01 -23.44
N LEU A 235 6.74 -11.23 -23.26
CA LEU A 235 5.51 -11.48 -22.50
C LEU A 235 5.64 -11.12 -21.01
N VAL A 236 6.82 -11.35 -20.40
CA VAL A 236 7.09 -10.92 -19.02
C VAL A 236 7.11 -9.40 -18.93
N VAL A 237 7.84 -8.72 -19.83
CA VAL A 237 7.88 -7.25 -19.87
C VAL A 237 6.49 -6.67 -20.10
N PHE A 238 5.73 -7.23 -21.05
CA PHE A 238 4.34 -6.85 -21.30
C PHE A 238 3.46 -7.06 -20.07
N GLY A 239 3.59 -8.19 -19.37
CA GLY A 239 2.85 -8.46 -18.13
C GLY A 239 3.16 -7.44 -17.03
N ILE A 240 4.44 -7.08 -16.84
CA ILE A 240 4.86 -6.04 -15.89
C ILE A 240 4.30 -4.68 -16.30
N MET A 241 4.32 -4.35 -17.59
CA MET A 241 3.71 -3.11 -18.11
C MET A 241 2.20 -3.09 -17.88
N CYS A 242 1.49 -4.19 -18.12
CA CYS A 242 0.06 -4.30 -17.81
C CYS A 242 -0.20 -4.15 -16.31
N ALA A 243 0.64 -4.70 -15.44
CA ALA A 243 0.51 -4.55 -13.99
C ALA A 243 0.66 -3.08 -13.58
N PHE A 244 1.67 -2.42 -14.14
CA PHE A 244 1.92 -1.00 -13.91
C PHE A 244 0.78 -0.12 -14.44
N LEU A 245 0.32 -0.39 -15.67
CA LEU A 245 -0.78 0.36 -16.27
C LEU A 245 -2.09 0.16 -15.51
N THR A 246 -2.38 -1.07 -15.08
CA THR A 246 -3.54 -1.38 -14.23
C THR A 246 -3.45 -0.62 -12.91
N SER A 247 -2.27 -0.61 -12.27
CA SER A 247 -2.03 0.19 -11.07
C SER A 247 -2.31 1.68 -11.29
N LEU A 248 -1.82 2.25 -12.40
CA LEU A 248 -2.07 3.65 -12.76
C LEU A 248 -3.54 3.95 -13.07
N ILE A 249 -4.22 3.06 -13.80
CA ILE A 249 -5.63 3.22 -14.15
C ILE A 249 -6.47 3.19 -12.87
N ILE A 250 -6.22 2.26 -11.96
CA ILE A 250 -6.98 2.17 -10.72
C ILE A 250 -6.68 3.35 -9.82
N TYR A 251 -5.42 3.78 -9.71
CA TYR A 251 -5.07 5.00 -8.98
C TYR A 251 -5.81 6.23 -9.52
N ARG A 252 -5.86 6.39 -10.85
CA ARG A 252 -6.62 7.48 -11.48
C ARG A 252 -8.12 7.34 -11.28
N SER A 253 -8.64 6.13 -11.37
CA SER A 253 -10.06 5.83 -11.14
C SER A 253 -10.45 6.15 -9.69
N MET A 254 -9.59 5.81 -8.72
CA MET A 254 -9.74 6.14 -7.31
C MET A 254 -9.81 7.65 -7.08
N GLN A 255 -8.85 8.41 -7.62
CA GLN A 255 -8.89 9.87 -7.50
C GLN A 255 -10.13 10.51 -8.14
N SER A 256 -10.65 9.91 -9.23
CA SER A 256 -11.86 10.40 -9.87
C SER A 256 -13.12 10.18 -9.03
N HIS A 257 -13.20 9.05 -8.32
CA HIS A 257 -14.35 8.71 -7.47
C HIS A 257 -14.33 9.43 -6.14
N ILE A 258 -13.15 9.75 -5.60
CA ILE A 258 -13.00 10.54 -4.38
C ILE A 258 -13.46 12.00 -4.63
N ARG A 259 -13.16 12.58 -5.80
CA ARG A 259 -13.57 13.98 -6.11
C ARG A 259 -15.06 14.23 -6.36
N HIS A 260 -15.87 13.19 -6.57
CA HIS A 260 -17.31 13.30 -6.86
C HIS A 260 -18.16 12.69 -5.73
N LEU A 261 -17.71 12.83 -4.48
CA LEU A 261 -18.46 12.34 -3.35
C LEU A 261 -19.65 13.25 -3.01
N ASP A 262 -20.67 13.22 -3.88
CA ASP A 262 -21.95 13.88 -3.59
C ASP A 262 -22.55 13.31 -2.30
N GLY A 263 -22.76 14.19 -1.31
CA GLY A 263 -23.48 13.91 -0.06
C GLY A 263 -22.65 13.79 1.22
N ILE A 264 -21.31 13.89 1.16
CA ILE A 264 -20.45 13.91 2.37
C ILE A 264 -19.75 15.27 2.45
N PRO A 265 -19.68 15.93 3.63
CA PRO A 265 -18.93 17.17 3.77
C PRO A 265 -17.47 16.98 3.31
N PRO A 266 -16.90 17.92 2.53
CA PRO A 266 -15.55 17.77 1.98
C PRO A 266 -14.48 17.56 3.06
N GLU A 267 -14.69 18.10 4.26
CA GLU A 267 -13.82 17.90 5.43
C GLU A 267 -13.77 16.42 5.88
N VAL A 268 -14.91 15.72 5.86
CA VAL A 268 -14.98 14.30 6.26
C VAL A 268 -14.33 13.40 5.21
N ASP A 269 -14.44 13.77 3.94
CA ASP A 269 -13.77 13.04 2.87
C ASP A 269 -12.24 13.20 2.95
N GLU A 270 -11.77 14.43 3.18
CA GLU A 270 -10.34 14.71 3.39
C GLU A 270 -9.78 13.95 4.59
N LEU A 271 -10.47 13.99 5.74
CA LEU A 271 -10.09 13.24 6.95
C LEU A 271 -10.09 11.71 6.72
N ALA A 272 -11.03 11.18 5.94
CA ALA A 272 -11.05 9.76 5.59
C ALA A 272 -9.89 9.39 4.66
N ALA A 273 -9.55 10.24 3.70
CA ALA A 273 -8.39 10.06 2.84
C ALA A 273 -7.09 10.06 3.64
N GLU A 274 -6.93 11.01 4.58
CA GLU A 274 -5.80 11.05 5.50
C GLU A 274 -5.72 9.81 6.41
N ALA A 275 -6.85 9.30 6.90
CA ALA A 275 -6.88 8.07 7.71
C ALA A 275 -6.32 6.86 6.92
N ILE A 276 -6.69 6.77 5.64
CA ILE A 276 -6.20 5.72 4.74
C ILE A 276 -4.71 5.94 4.44
N GLU A 277 -4.26 7.19 4.32
CA GLU A 277 -2.86 7.54 4.12
C GLU A 277 -1.98 7.15 5.32
N GLU A 278 -2.41 7.53 6.53
CA GLU A 278 -1.75 7.17 7.79
C GLU A 278 -1.69 5.65 7.99
N ALA A 279 -2.77 4.93 7.67
CA ALA A 279 -2.79 3.47 7.72
C ALA A 279 -1.79 2.81 6.74
N THR A 280 -1.36 3.52 5.71
CA THR A 280 -0.41 2.99 4.72
C THR A 280 1.04 3.29 5.07
N GLU A 281 1.32 4.45 5.68
CA GLU A 281 2.67 4.76 6.15
C GLU A 281 3.11 3.85 7.32
N GLY A 282 2.18 3.08 7.90
CA GLY A 282 2.49 2.09 8.93
C GLY A 282 3.05 2.70 10.22
N ALA A 283 2.83 4.01 10.40
CA ALA A 283 3.35 4.78 11.52
C ALA A 283 2.21 5.16 12.46
N PRO A 284 1.82 4.29 13.41
CA PRO A 284 1.03 4.71 14.57
C PRO A 284 1.82 5.62 15.54
N LEU A 285 2.91 6.27 15.08
CA LEU A 285 3.94 6.90 15.91
C LEU A 285 4.35 8.31 15.47
N LEU A 286 3.60 8.96 14.58
CA LEU A 286 3.70 10.42 14.39
C LEU A 286 2.43 11.14 14.87
N GLY A 287 1.78 10.55 15.88
CA GLY A 287 0.76 11.25 16.66
C GLY A 287 1.38 12.36 17.51
N ASN A 288 0.96 13.58 17.25
CA ASN A 288 0.99 14.77 18.12
C ASN A 288 2.37 15.39 18.43
N TYR A 289 2.91 16.19 17.49
CA TYR A 289 3.83 17.27 17.91
C TYR A 289 3.76 18.58 17.11
N SER A 290 2.72 18.83 16.31
CA SER A 290 2.69 20.09 15.52
C SER A 290 1.37 20.86 15.49
N SER A 291 0.36 20.49 16.28
CA SER A 291 -0.90 21.26 16.36
C SER A 291 -1.16 21.94 17.73
N ASP A 292 -0.42 21.62 18.79
CA ASP A 292 -0.57 22.28 20.10
C ASP A 292 0.50 23.35 20.41
N ALA A 293 1.56 23.44 19.59
CA ALA A 293 2.66 24.38 19.85
C ALA A 293 2.47 25.77 19.21
N SER A 294 1.38 26.02 18.48
CA SER A 294 1.12 27.32 17.84
C SER A 294 -0.15 28.04 18.31
N HIS A 295 -0.84 27.51 19.32
CA HIS A 295 -2.00 28.18 19.93
C HIS A 295 -1.86 28.43 21.44
N ALA A 296 -0.71 28.12 22.05
CA ALA A 296 -0.46 28.38 23.47
C ALA A 296 0.19 29.74 23.78
N ASP A 297 0.68 30.49 22.79
CA ASP A 297 1.46 31.73 23.02
C ASP A 297 0.78 33.05 22.63
N GLU A 298 -0.47 33.05 22.15
CA GLU A 298 -1.19 34.30 21.82
C GLU A 298 -2.39 34.64 22.73
N GLU A 299 -2.75 33.81 23.70
CA GLU A 299 -3.90 34.07 24.60
C GLU A 299 -3.52 34.44 26.05
N SER A 300 -2.28 34.93 26.28
CA SER A 300 -1.82 35.38 27.61
C SER A 300 -1.44 36.86 27.69
N THR A 301 -1.79 37.69 26.71
CA THR A 301 -1.57 39.15 26.79
C THR A 301 -2.84 39.93 26.51
N SER A 302 -3.87 39.75 27.33
CA SER A 302 -4.95 40.72 27.40
C SER A 302 -5.68 40.66 28.74
N THR A 303 -5.69 41.81 29.41
CA THR A 303 -6.62 42.24 30.48
C THR A 303 -6.42 41.73 31.90
N ILE A 304 -5.63 42.43 32.72
CA ILE A 304 -6.05 42.80 34.10
C ILE A 304 -5.57 44.23 34.43
N ARG A 305 -6.52 45.17 34.53
CA ARG A 305 -6.37 46.49 35.16
C ARG A 305 -6.36 46.33 36.69
N PRO A 306 -5.59 47.12 37.47
CA PRO A 306 -5.67 47.08 38.93
C PRO A 306 -6.86 47.92 39.43
N GLY A 307 -7.84 47.26 40.03
CA GLY A 307 -8.99 47.88 40.68
C GLY A 307 -8.87 47.87 42.21
N ARG A 308 -8.52 49.03 42.78
CA ARG A 308 -9.05 49.64 44.02
C ARG A 308 -9.32 48.73 45.24
N ALA A 309 -8.42 48.78 46.22
CA ALA A 309 -8.63 48.29 47.59
C ALA A 309 -9.78 49.06 48.29
N ARG A 310 -10.67 48.32 48.94
CA ARG A 310 -11.76 48.84 49.80
C ARG A 310 -11.42 48.47 51.24
N SER A 311 -11.18 49.47 52.08
CA SER A 311 -10.98 49.32 53.52
C SER A 311 -12.28 48.89 54.19
N VAL A 312 -12.18 47.94 55.12
CA VAL A 312 -13.25 47.59 56.07
C VAL A 312 -12.72 47.96 57.45
N ASN A 313 -13.28 49.02 58.02
CA ASN A 313 -13.21 49.35 59.45
C ASN A 313 -14.65 49.33 59.99
N SER A 314 -14.89 48.51 61.01
CA SER A 314 -15.98 48.64 61.99
C SER A 314 -15.49 47.88 63.23
N THR A 315 -14.98 48.54 64.26
CA THR A 315 -15.73 48.94 65.48
C THR A 315 -16.80 47.94 65.89
N ALA A 316 -16.46 47.07 66.86
CA ALA A 316 -17.07 46.93 68.18
C ALA A 316 -16.39 45.76 68.90
#